data_AF-A0A0G4HJS7-F1
#
_entry.id   AF-A0A0G4HJS7-F1
#
_cell.length_a   1.000
_cell.length_b   1.000
_cell.length_c   1.000
_cell.angle_alpha   90.00
_cell.angle_beta   90.00
_cell.angle_gamma   90.00
#
_symmetry.space_group_name_H-M   'P 1'
#
loop_
_entity.id
_entity.type
_entity.pdbx_description
1 polymer ?
#
loop_
_entity_poly.entity_id
_entity_poly.type
_entity_poly.pdbx_seq_one_letter_code
_entity_poly.pdbx_strand_id
1 'polypeptide(L)'
;MIVLAVLAAFAAVLANPLQEKAPSPSPKECPVGGTDFDVLQNATALCGRSAGTSHSGADCETNFKVSNTSCHTPSPRPPLNPKTPLAEGLTLKFLHTLFNLKGRNPSYTRPFPASRVPAPPNSPTPASHVTDQTPTTSEASSSVYEYRSPTVSESIAASENFHQATALRHTVNSTTDSTPPLRAASTVAIPFKFEDPEVLKQTIQIAAQHPSVVRVVAVGFSEDTLGPAHTAVAQLSNQIQVQIDVIAQRRFGNCRGGKGDAMLTAFDSFLSDPSAERLHFYDADIRTFESSWITKAETALDKGWDVARHYFDRASTDAQITWHITKDGFALLWPSSLLPDIQQPLGGELALTRRAAERLFNSPAVRSQSDWGIDTAMTVVMAAERLSVSEVYVPSGKLHGLYGSLADLRTMATECLEALRRLRAIPVPSANKSLHHVETPGDPPLSVSTKVAFDLESTLPLLVEGWTDEERALASSLPDALSQSFHLMSHSGGMPVWNFMRDSNWRVFLSYLLTKNHYEHSNAAWRSLFFRGWVARTIRHTTSNALRGYGPAMASLQETVEAFRKKEEEE
;
A
#
# COMPACT_ATOMS: atom_id res chain seq x y z
N MET A 1 12.88 -4.42 35.31
CA MET A 1 14.02 -5.19 34.74
C MET A 1 14.40 -4.74 33.33
N ILE A 2 13.50 -4.57 32.35
CA ILE A 2 13.86 -4.10 30.99
C ILE A 2 14.47 -2.68 30.98
N VAL A 3 13.91 -1.74 31.76
CA VAL A 3 14.50 -0.39 31.92
C VAL A 3 15.90 -0.45 32.54
N LEU A 4 16.13 -1.36 33.49
CA LEU A 4 17.44 -1.60 34.09
C LEU A 4 18.42 -2.23 33.10
N ALA A 5 17.96 -3.11 32.21
CA ALA A 5 18.79 -3.70 31.15
C ALA A 5 19.18 -2.65 30.09
N VAL A 6 18.27 -1.74 29.74
CA VAL A 6 18.54 -0.63 28.81
C VAL A 6 19.51 0.38 29.44
N LEU A 7 19.34 0.71 30.72
CA LEU A 7 20.25 1.59 31.46
C LEU A 7 21.65 0.96 31.64
N ALA A 8 21.73 -0.36 31.90
CA ALA A 8 22.99 -1.08 32.01
C ALA A 8 23.76 -1.15 30.67
N ALA A 9 23.05 -1.35 29.56
CA ALA A 9 23.65 -1.28 28.23
C ALA A 9 24.19 0.12 27.90
N PHE A 10 23.51 1.17 28.36
CA PHE A 10 23.95 2.56 28.20
C PHE A 10 25.20 2.89 29.04
N ALA A 11 25.25 2.40 30.29
CA ALA A 11 26.42 2.57 31.16
C ALA A 11 27.67 1.89 30.60
N ALA A 12 27.52 0.73 29.95
CA ALA A 12 28.62 0.01 29.30
C ALA A 12 29.18 0.75 28.06
N VAL A 13 28.33 1.51 27.34
CA VAL A 13 28.74 2.33 26.18
C VAL A 13 29.48 3.60 26.61
N LEU A 14 29.08 4.20 27.74
CA LEU A 14 29.70 5.42 28.28
C LEU A 14 31.03 5.15 29.01
N ALA A 15 31.29 3.91 29.45
CA ALA A 15 32.50 3.54 30.19
C ALA A 15 33.73 3.26 29.31
N ASN A 16 33.64 3.42 27.99
CA ASN A 16 34.75 3.15 27.07
C ASN A 16 35.55 4.43 26.80
N PRO A 17 36.83 4.53 27.22
CA PRO A 17 37.60 5.77 27.06
C PRO A 17 37.87 6.05 25.58
N LEU A 18 37.56 7.28 25.15
CA LEU A 18 37.82 7.79 23.82
C LEU A 18 39.32 7.70 23.51
N GLN A 19 39.70 6.95 22.47
CA GLN A 19 41.01 7.11 21.84
C GLN A 19 41.03 8.43 21.07
N GLU A 20 41.89 9.35 21.51
CA GLU A 20 42.15 10.62 20.82
C GLU A 20 42.70 10.38 19.41
N LYS A 21 42.06 11.00 18.42
CA LYS A 21 42.49 11.01 17.03
C LYS A 21 43.23 12.32 16.76
N ALA A 22 44.44 12.23 16.20
CA ALA A 22 45.30 13.36 15.86
C ALA A 22 44.64 14.36 14.88
N PRO A 23 45.01 15.66 14.93
CA PRO A 23 44.34 16.70 14.15
C PRO A 23 44.76 16.71 12.68
N SER A 24 43.77 16.88 11.79
CA SER A 24 43.94 17.14 10.35
C SER A 24 44.17 18.63 10.07
N PRO A 25 44.93 18.98 9.00
CA PRO A 25 45.34 20.36 8.74
C PRO A 25 44.22 21.23 8.13
N SER A 26 44.31 22.54 8.40
CA SER A 26 43.37 23.58 7.99
C SER A 26 43.43 23.92 6.49
N PRO A 27 42.30 24.38 5.88
CA PRO A 27 42.29 24.84 4.50
C PRO A 27 42.76 26.30 4.39
N LYS A 28 43.49 26.58 3.30
CA LYS A 28 43.96 27.91 2.89
C LYS A 28 42.81 28.72 2.27
N GLU A 29 42.68 29.97 2.71
CA GLU A 29 41.81 30.99 2.14
C GLU A 29 42.41 31.59 0.85
N CYS A 30 41.53 31.95 -0.10
CA CYS A 30 41.83 32.90 -1.18
C CYS A 30 40.75 34.01 -1.20
N PRO A 31 41.11 35.23 -1.63
CA PRO A 31 40.43 36.45 -1.21
C PRO A 31 39.27 36.87 -2.11
N VAL A 32 38.31 37.55 -1.48
CA VAL A 32 37.16 38.24 -2.09
C VAL A 32 37.59 39.62 -2.56
N GLY A 33 37.33 39.92 -3.83
CA GLY A 33 37.34 41.29 -4.38
C GLY A 33 35.90 41.67 -4.76
N GLY A 34 35.42 42.77 -4.19
CA GLY A 34 34.10 43.34 -4.48
C GLY A 34 34.12 44.40 -5.58
N THR A 35 32.90 44.77 -6.00
CA THR A 35 32.36 46.11 -6.38
C THR A 35 31.05 45.83 -7.15
N ASP A 36 29.87 46.16 -6.64
CA ASP A 36 29.19 47.47 -6.56
C ASP A 36 28.37 47.86 -7.82
N PHE A 37 27.15 48.38 -7.54
CA PHE A 37 26.20 49.14 -8.35
C PHE A 37 25.20 48.46 -9.33
N ASP A 38 24.00 48.20 -8.81
CA ASP A 38 22.72 48.95 -9.00
C ASP A 38 22.17 49.34 -10.40
N VAL A 39 20.81 49.33 -10.46
CA VAL A 39 19.88 50.12 -11.31
C VAL A 39 19.29 49.53 -12.63
N LEU A 40 17.97 49.25 -12.55
CA LEU A 40 16.84 49.49 -13.49
C LEU A 40 16.97 49.14 -15.00
N GLN A 41 16.04 48.35 -15.56
CA GLN A 41 14.80 48.82 -16.23
C GLN A 41 14.13 47.75 -17.13
N ASN A 42 12.83 47.63 -16.93
CA ASN A 42 11.73 47.30 -17.85
C ASN A 42 11.95 47.19 -19.39
N ALA A 43 11.38 46.11 -19.93
CA ALA A 43 10.28 46.09 -20.91
C ALA A 43 10.55 46.15 -22.44
N THR A 44 10.01 45.09 -23.08
CA THR A 44 9.29 45.02 -24.38
C THR A 44 10.02 45.12 -25.73
N ALA A 45 9.72 44.08 -26.52
CA ALA A 45 9.18 44.11 -27.89
C ALA A 45 10.12 44.05 -29.11
N LEU A 46 9.73 43.11 -29.98
CA LEU A 46 9.53 43.21 -31.44
C LEU A 46 10.67 42.88 -32.41
N CYS A 47 10.22 42.16 -33.46
CA CYS A 47 10.81 41.89 -34.77
C CYS A 47 11.93 40.82 -34.79
N GLY A 48 11.97 39.87 -35.72
CA GLY A 48 11.21 39.68 -36.94
C GLY A 48 11.68 38.43 -37.69
N ARG A 49 10.92 38.14 -38.75
CA ARG A 49 10.92 37.01 -39.70
C ARG A 49 12.27 36.55 -40.32
N SER A 50 12.13 35.38 -40.97
CA SER A 50 12.83 34.82 -42.16
C SER A 50 13.91 33.78 -41.83
N ALA A 51 13.73 32.49 -42.17
CA ALA A 51 13.64 31.81 -43.47
C ALA A 51 15.03 31.58 -44.13
N GLY A 52 15.28 30.31 -44.51
CA GLY A 52 16.42 29.89 -45.35
C GLY A 52 17.29 28.83 -44.68
N THR A 53 17.03 27.53 -44.85
CA THR A 53 17.55 26.63 -45.92
C THR A 53 19.04 26.26 -45.80
N SER A 54 19.23 24.94 -45.64
CA SER A 54 20.25 24.03 -46.20
C SER A 54 21.74 24.33 -46.03
N HIS A 55 22.48 23.32 -45.55
CA HIS A 55 23.74 22.74 -46.08
C HIS A 55 24.15 21.61 -45.09
N SER A 56 24.01 20.35 -45.46
CA SER A 56 25.00 19.49 -46.13
C SER A 56 26.23 19.14 -45.28
N GLY A 57 26.28 17.86 -44.89
CA GLY A 57 27.47 16.98 -44.96
C GLY A 57 28.64 17.25 -44.01
N ALA A 58 28.95 16.27 -43.16
CA ALA A 58 30.29 15.71 -43.05
C ALA A 58 30.28 14.45 -42.16
N ASP A 59 30.70 13.34 -42.77
CA ASP A 59 31.13 12.12 -42.11
C ASP A 59 32.28 12.37 -41.13
N CYS A 60 32.29 11.63 -40.03
CA CYS A 60 33.52 11.28 -39.32
C CYS A 60 33.32 9.93 -38.60
N GLU A 61 33.73 8.87 -39.29
CA GLU A 61 34.11 7.60 -38.68
C GLU A 61 35.27 7.81 -37.71
N THR A 62 35.16 7.30 -36.48
CA THR A 62 36.35 6.83 -35.75
C THR A 62 36.01 5.54 -35.01
N ASN A 63 36.60 4.46 -35.50
CA ASN A 63 36.70 3.17 -34.85
C ASN A 63 37.56 3.29 -33.58
N PHE A 64 37.07 2.80 -32.44
CA PHE A 64 37.92 2.43 -31.32
C PHE A 64 37.50 1.06 -30.77
N LYS A 65 38.27 0.03 -31.15
CA LYS A 65 38.30 -1.29 -30.51
C LYS A 65 39.15 -1.18 -29.24
N VAL A 66 38.58 -1.49 -28.09
CA VAL A 66 39.35 -1.91 -26.91
C VAL A 66 38.71 -3.19 -26.36
N SER A 67 39.40 -4.30 -26.60
CA SER A 67 39.23 -5.56 -25.90
C SER A 67 39.77 -5.42 -24.48
N ASN A 68 39.00 -5.85 -23.47
CA ASN A 68 39.57 -6.25 -22.19
C ASN A 68 38.79 -7.43 -21.61
N THR A 69 39.41 -8.60 -21.73
CA THR A 69 39.21 -9.76 -20.86
C THR A 69 39.74 -9.44 -19.47
N SER A 70 38.94 -9.62 -18.41
CA SER A 70 39.49 -9.76 -17.05
C SER A 70 38.77 -10.86 -16.27
N CYS A 71 39.59 -11.61 -15.53
CA CYS A 71 39.27 -12.81 -14.81
C CYS A 71 38.51 -12.50 -13.51
N HIS A 72 37.54 -13.35 -13.16
CA HIS A 72 36.89 -13.34 -11.87
C HIS A 72 37.80 -13.91 -10.77
N THR A 73 38.04 -13.11 -9.74
CA THR A 73 38.39 -13.57 -8.39
C THR A 73 37.35 -13.04 -7.39
N PRO A 74 36.95 -13.83 -6.37
CA PRO A 74 35.88 -13.46 -5.46
C PRO A 74 36.37 -12.40 -4.45
N SER A 75 35.58 -11.33 -4.30
CA SER A 75 35.84 -10.26 -3.32
C SER A 75 35.39 -10.71 -1.90
N PRO A 76 36.11 -10.34 -0.82
CA PRO A 76 35.73 -10.70 0.54
C PRO A 76 34.53 -9.87 1.02
N ARG A 77 33.72 -10.46 1.92
CA ARG A 77 32.57 -9.79 2.56
C ARG A 77 33.00 -8.49 3.25
N PRO A 78 32.20 -7.41 3.17
CA PRO A 78 32.48 -6.19 3.91
C PRO A 78 32.20 -6.40 5.42
N PRO A 79 32.92 -5.69 6.31
CA PRO A 79 32.67 -5.77 7.74
C PRO A 79 31.34 -5.09 8.11
N LEU A 80 30.67 -5.64 9.13
CA LEU A 80 29.49 -5.05 9.77
C LEU A 80 29.84 -3.64 10.28
N ASN A 81 29.14 -2.64 9.76
CA ASN A 81 29.28 -1.24 10.16
C ASN A 81 28.56 -1.01 11.50
N PRO A 82 29.25 -0.66 12.61
CA PRO A 82 28.59 -0.36 13.86
C PRO A 82 28.23 1.14 13.91
N LYS A 83 26.96 1.40 14.22
CA LYS A 83 26.30 2.71 14.49
C LYS A 83 25.53 3.30 13.29
N THR A 84 24.23 3.04 13.29
CA THR A 84 23.23 3.74 12.47
C THR A 84 22.62 4.91 13.26
N PRO A 85 22.59 6.14 12.71
CA PRO A 85 22.05 7.35 13.38
C PRO A 85 20.56 7.26 13.77
N LEU A 86 19.81 6.34 13.16
CA LEU A 86 18.39 6.11 13.42
C LEU A 86 18.12 5.71 14.87
N ALA A 87 19.02 4.91 15.46
CA ALA A 87 18.86 4.45 16.85
C ALA A 87 18.88 5.63 17.82
N GLU A 88 19.74 6.64 17.63
CA GLU A 88 19.87 7.75 18.58
C GLU A 88 18.65 8.69 18.53
N GLY A 89 18.18 9.06 17.33
CA GLY A 89 17.04 9.98 17.16
C GLY A 89 15.69 9.42 17.63
N LEU A 90 15.39 8.17 17.27
CA LEU A 90 14.18 7.47 17.73
C LEU A 90 14.27 7.13 19.22
N THR A 91 15.43 6.69 19.72
CA THR A 91 15.59 6.35 21.14
C THR A 91 15.46 7.58 22.02
N LEU A 92 16.04 8.74 21.65
CA LEU A 92 15.91 9.96 22.44
C LEU A 92 14.46 10.48 22.49
N LYS A 93 13.77 10.53 21.35
CA LYS A 93 12.34 10.92 21.31
C LYS A 93 11.46 9.93 22.07
N PHE A 94 11.67 8.64 21.87
CA PHE A 94 10.92 7.58 22.54
C PHE A 94 11.13 7.58 24.07
N LEU A 95 12.38 7.75 24.52
CA LEU A 95 12.70 7.89 25.94
C LEU A 95 12.05 9.15 26.51
N HIS A 96 12.13 10.29 25.81
CA HIS A 96 11.49 11.53 26.23
C HIS A 96 9.96 11.36 26.39
N THR A 97 9.28 10.74 25.44
CA THR A 97 7.84 10.42 25.54
C THR A 97 7.55 9.47 26.71
N LEU A 98 8.34 8.41 26.90
CA LEU A 98 8.18 7.49 28.04
C LEU A 98 8.43 8.15 29.40
N PHE A 99 9.38 9.09 29.49
CA PHE A 99 9.66 9.86 30.70
C PHE A 99 8.54 10.88 30.99
N ASN A 100 8.00 11.54 29.97
CA ASN A 100 6.89 12.50 30.13
C ASN A 100 5.56 11.82 30.51
N LEU A 101 5.31 10.61 30.02
CA LEU A 101 4.14 9.81 30.44
C LEU A 101 4.21 9.42 31.92
N LYS A 102 5.40 9.24 32.50
CA LYS A 102 5.57 8.99 33.95
C LYS A 102 5.37 10.23 34.82
N GLY A 103 5.51 11.43 34.26
CA GLY A 103 5.36 12.69 35.00
C GLY A 103 3.90 13.04 35.36
N ARG A 104 2.92 12.35 34.76
CA ARG A 104 1.48 12.54 35.02
C ARG A 104 0.95 11.39 35.89
N ASN A 105 1.32 11.38 37.17
CA ASN A 105 0.77 10.44 38.14
C ASN A 105 -0.21 11.20 39.07
N PRO A 106 -1.53 11.04 38.94
CA PRO A 106 -2.45 11.54 39.96
C PRO A 106 -2.39 10.59 41.16
N SER A 107 -1.79 11.05 42.25
CA SER A 107 -1.80 10.35 43.53
C SER A 107 -3.23 10.17 44.03
N TYR A 108 -3.83 9.00 43.78
CA TYR A 108 -5.07 8.56 44.42
C TYR A 108 -4.76 7.50 45.47
N THR A 109 -4.52 7.96 46.69
CA THR A 109 -4.74 7.16 47.91
C THR A 109 -6.03 7.67 48.56
N ARG A 110 -7.13 6.95 48.38
CA ARG A 110 -8.26 6.99 49.32
C ARG A 110 -8.66 5.56 49.71
N PRO A 111 -8.96 5.32 50.99
CA PRO A 111 -9.35 4.00 51.47
C PRO A 111 -10.83 3.72 51.15
N PHE A 112 -11.13 2.47 50.79
CA PHE A 112 -12.50 1.96 50.64
C PHE A 112 -13.23 1.93 51.98
N PRO A 113 -14.50 2.37 52.07
CA PRO A 113 -15.38 1.96 53.15
C PRO A 113 -16.00 0.60 52.83
N ALA A 114 -16.03 -0.28 53.83
CA ALA A 114 -16.72 -1.56 53.79
C ALA A 114 -18.22 -1.36 53.56
N SER A 115 -18.77 -1.96 52.49
CA SER A 115 -20.22 -2.05 52.28
C SER A 115 -20.69 -3.49 52.43
N ARG A 116 -21.80 -3.61 53.17
CA ARG A 116 -22.51 -4.83 53.53
C ARG A 116 -23.18 -5.47 52.32
N VAL A 117 -23.13 -6.80 52.28
CA VAL A 117 -23.90 -7.67 51.39
C VAL A 117 -25.37 -7.69 51.81
N PRO A 118 -26.35 -7.48 50.90
CA PRO A 118 -27.72 -7.91 51.12
C PRO A 118 -27.94 -9.32 50.54
N ALA A 119 -28.69 -10.14 51.29
CA ALA A 119 -29.16 -11.48 50.93
C ALA A 119 -30.16 -11.45 49.74
N PRO A 120 -30.35 -12.58 49.02
CA PRO A 120 -31.24 -12.64 47.86
C PRO A 120 -32.70 -12.81 48.29
N PRO A 121 -33.69 -12.23 47.58
CA PRO A 121 -35.07 -12.58 47.79
C PRO A 121 -35.49 -13.75 46.88
N ASN A 122 -36.34 -14.57 47.47
CA ASN A 122 -36.91 -15.81 46.95
C ASN A 122 -37.76 -15.62 45.70
N SER A 123 -37.71 -16.63 44.83
CA SER A 123 -38.66 -16.94 43.77
C SER A 123 -40.08 -17.18 44.29
N PRO A 124 -41.10 -16.83 43.49
CA PRO A 124 -42.14 -17.83 43.20
C PRO A 124 -42.60 -17.83 41.73
N THR A 125 -42.93 -19.01 41.24
CA THR A 125 -43.80 -19.30 40.07
C THR A 125 -45.02 -20.09 40.60
N PRO A 126 -46.10 -20.36 39.83
CA PRO A 126 -46.63 -19.72 38.62
C PRO A 126 -48.14 -19.40 38.74
N ALA A 127 -48.69 -18.57 37.83
CA ALA A 127 -50.11 -18.63 37.49
C ALA A 127 -50.36 -18.23 36.03
N SER A 128 -51.13 -19.08 35.37
CA SER A 128 -51.70 -19.01 34.02
C SER A 128 -52.61 -17.80 33.79
N HIS A 129 -52.59 -17.22 32.59
CA HIS A 129 -53.82 -16.99 31.83
C HIS A 129 -53.55 -16.68 30.35
N VAL A 130 -54.38 -17.32 29.53
CA VAL A 130 -54.56 -17.22 28.08
C VAL A 130 -55.23 -15.90 27.71
N THR A 131 -54.74 -15.24 26.65
CA THR A 131 -55.59 -14.55 25.65
C THR A 131 -54.85 -14.33 24.34
N ASP A 132 -55.46 -14.84 23.27
CA ASP A 132 -55.19 -14.56 21.86
C ASP A 132 -55.21 -13.07 21.55
N GLN A 133 -54.19 -12.56 20.85
CA GLN A 133 -54.33 -11.55 19.79
C GLN A 133 -53.22 -11.70 18.75
N THR A 134 -53.62 -12.03 17.52
CA THR A 134 -52.85 -12.07 16.27
C THR A 134 -52.23 -10.71 15.91
N PRO A 135 -50.96 -10.66 15.46
CA PRO A 135 -50.44 -9.54 14.69
C PRO A 135 -50.41 -9.85 13.18
N THR A 136 -50.90 -8.87 12.43
CA THR A 136 -50.82 -8.70 10.99
C THR A 136 -49.38 -8.74 10.46
N THR A 137 -49.17 -9.55 9.43
CA THR A 137 -47.94 -9.68 8.63
C THR A 137 -47.71 -8.44 7.76
N SER A 138 -46.55 -7.78 7.91
CA SER A 138 -45.98 -6.94 6.85
C SER A 138 -44.86 -7.72 6.16
N GLU A 139 -45.01 -7.91 4.86
CA GLU A 139 -44.06 -8.57 3.98
C GLU A 139 -42.83 -7.68 3.77
N ALA A 140 -41.65 -8.19 4.16
CA ALA A 140 -40.37 -7.70 3.69
C ALA A 140 -39.73 -8.82 2.84
N SER A 141 -39.67 -8.58 1.54
CA SER A 141 -39.08 -9.50 0.56
C SER A 141 -37.56 -9.50 0.70
N SER A 142 -37.01 -10.63 1.14
CA SER A 142 -35.58 -10.93 1.04
C SER A 142 -35.34 -11.83 -0.18
N SER A 143 -34.85 -11.27 -1.27
CA SER A 143 -34.36 -12.04 -2.41
C SER A 143 -33.01 -12.65 -2.09
N VAL A 144 -33.00 -13.96 -1.84
CA VAL A 144 -31.79 -14.77 -1.78
C VAL A 144 -31.29 -14.96 -3.22
N TYR A 145 -30.14 -14.39 -3.55
CA TYR A 145 -29.43 -14.71 -4.80
C TYR A 145 -28.76 -16.07 -4.65
N GLU A 146 -29.36 -17.09 -5.26
CA GLU A 146 -28.80 -18.43 -5.35
C GLU A 146 -27.74 -18.47 -6.45
N TYR A 147 -26.46 -18.61 -6.07
CA TYR A 147 -25.34 -18.74 -6.98
C TYR A 147 -25.34 -20.14 -7.61
N ARG A 148 -25.77 -20.26 -8.88
CA ARG A 148 -25.55 -21.47 -9.68
C ARG A 148 -24.15 -21.48 -10.26
N SER A 149 -23.32 -22.41 -9.80
CA SER A 149 -22.04 -22.72 -10.44
C SER A 149 -22.25 -23.29 -11.85
N PRO A 150 -21.47 -22.89 -12.87
CA PRO A 150 -21.54 -23.51 -14.19
C PRO A 150 -21.08 -24.97 -14.13
N THR A 151 -21.79 -25.83 -14.87
CA THR A 151 -21.47 -27.26 -14.97
C THR A 151 -20.13 -27.48 -15.68
N VAL A 152 -19.37 -28.47 -15.20
CA VAL A 152 -18.01 -28.86 -15.66
C VAL A 152 -17.89 -29.05 -17.18
N SER A 153 -18.99 -29.30 -17.89
CA SER A 153 -19.01 -29.42 -19.35
C SER A 153 -18.82 -28.10 -20.11
N GLU A 154 -19.19 -26.95 -19.53
CA GLU A 154 -19.08 -25.64 -20.20
C GLU A 154 -17.67 -25.04 -20.09
N SER A 155 -16.87 -25.43 -19.09
CA SER A 155 -15.50 -24.93 -18.92
C SER A 155 -14.48 -25.62 -19.85
N ILE A 156 -14.75 -26.87 -20.25
CA ILE A 156 -13.84 -27.64 -21.12
C ILE A 156 -13.91 -27.14 -22.56
N ALA A 157 -15.11 -26.84 -23.08
CA ALA A 157 -15.32 -26.32 -24.44
C ALA A 157 -14.71 -24.93 -24.67
N ALA A 158 -14.60 -24.11 -23.61
CA ALA A 158 -13.94 -22.82 -23.67
C ALA A 158 -12.40 -22.93 -23.70
N SER A 159 -11.82 -24.04 -23.19
CA SER A 159 -10.36 -24.25 -23.16
C SER A 159 -9.80 -24.86 -24.45
N GLU A 160 -10.57 -25.73 -25.13
CA GLU A 160 -10.10 -26.41 -26.35
C GLU A 160 -10.10 -25.49 -27.59
N ASN A 161 -11.08 -24.60 -27.70
CA ASN A 161 -11.11 -23.57 -28.76
C ASN A 161 -9.96 -22.54 -28.61
N PHE A 162 -9.39 -22.41 -27.42
CA PHE A 162 -8.33 -21.44 -27.13
C PHE A 162 -6.93 -21.95 -27.49
N HIS A 163 -6.66 -23.25 -27.33
CA HIS A 163 -5.38 -23.84 -27.74
C HIS A 163 -5.19 -23.83 -29.27
N GLN A 164 -6.26 -23.93 -30.05
CA GLN A 164 -6.20 -23.79 -31.52
C GLN A 164 -5.94 -22.34 -31.97
N ALA A 165 -6.51 -21.34 -31.28
CA ALA A 165 -6.28 -19.93 -31.61
C ALA A 165 -4.85 -19.45 -31.29
N THR A 166 -4.19 -20.05 -30.29
CA THR A 166 -2.82 -19.69 -29.89
C THR A 166 -1.78 -20.35 -30.80
N ALA A 167 -2.05 -21.57 -31.31
CA ALA A 167 -1.16 -22.26 -32.24
C ALA A 167 -1.07 -21.58 -33.63
N LEU A 168 -2.14 -20.89 -34.06
CA LEU A 168 -2.21 -20.19 -35.34
C LEU A 168 -1.43 -18.85 -35.40
N ARG A 169 -0.92 -18.33 -34.27
CA ARG A 169 -0.12 -17.09 -34.24
C ARG A 169 1.39 -17.31 -34.40
N HIS A 170 1.88 -18.55 -34.38
CA HIS A 170 3.33 -18.84 -34.49
C HIS A 170 3.82 -19.12 -35.91
N THR A 171 2.97 -19.03 -36.92
CA THR A 171 3.35 -19.19 -38.34
C THR A 171 2.91 -17.97 -39.15
N VAL A 172 3.58 -16.84 -38.96
CA VAL A 172 3.55 -15.73 -39.93
C VAL A 172 4.99 -15.35 -40.27
N ASN A 173 5.23 -15.36 -41.58
CA ASN A 173 6.51 -15.31 -42.25
C ASN A 173 7.32 -14.05 -41.95
N SER A 174 8.63 -14.26 -41.88
CA SER A 174 9.67 -13.25 -41.96
C SER A 174 9.67 -12.56 -43.33
N THR A 175 8.97 -11.45 -43.45
CA THR A 175 9.28 -10.42 -44.45
C THR A 175 9.74 -9.17 -43.70
N THR A 176 11.00 -8.83 -43.92
CA THR A 176 11.71 -7.68 -43.38
C THR A 176 11.09 -6.38 -43.88
N ASP A 177 10.00 -5.96 -43.25
CA ASP A 177 9.56 -4.57 -43.31
C ASP A 177 10.12 -3.88 -42.07
N SER A 178 11.10 -3.00 -42.26
CA SER A 178 11.87 -2.31 -41.20
C SER A 178 11.06 -1.21 -40.52
N THR A 179 9.74 -1.21 -40.66
CA THR A 179 8.86 -0.33 -39.90
C THR A 179 8.88 -0.83 -38.45
N PRO A 180 9.39 -0.05 -37.49
CA PRO A 180 9.37 -0.47 -36.09
C PRO A 180 7.93 -0.82 -35.72
N PRO A 181 7.69 -1.95 -35.02
CA PRO A 181 6.35 -2.36 -34.66
C PRO A 181 5.64 -1.16 -34.00
N LEU A 182 4.46 -0.81 -34.52
CA LEU A 182 3.59 0.19 -33.93
C LEU A 182 3.46 -0.16 -32.44
N ARG A 183 3.97 0.73 -31.57
CA ARG A 183 3.89 0.52 -30.12
C ARG A 183 2.42 0.44 -29.73
N ALA A 184 2.12 -0.49 -28.81
CA ALA A 184 0.80 -0.64 -28.24
C ALA A 184 0.27 0.71 -27.72
N ALA A 185 -0.99 1.01 -27.99
CA ALA A 185 -1.62 2.27 -27.61
C ALA A 185 -2.01 2.25 -26.12
N SER A 186 -1.28 2.98 -25.28
CA SER A 186 -1.50 2.96 -23.83
C SER A 186 -2.34 4.15 -23.33
N THR A 187 -3.27 3.85 -22.42
CA THR A 187 -4.00 4.84 -21.62
C THR A 187 -3.42 4.91 -20.22
N VAL A 188 -3.12 6.11 -19.73
CA VAL A 188 -2.70 6.34 -18.34
C VAL A 188 -3.83 6.95 -17.54
N ALA A 189 -4.29 6.25 -16.52
CA ALA A 189 -5.30 6.74 -15.58
C ALA A 189 -4.66 7.30 -14.31
N ILE A 190 -5.13 8.47 -13.89
CA ILE A 190 -4.63 9.19 -12.72
C ILE A 190 -5.82 9.51 -11.81
N PRO A 191 -6.14 8.63 -10.83
CA PRO A 191 -7.15 8.91 -9.82
C PRO A 191 -6.67 10.01 -8.87
N PHE A 192 -7.53 10.99 -8.55
CA PHE A 192 -7.17 12.10 -7.67
C PHE A 192 -8.35 12.59 -6.82
N LYS A 193 -8.06 13.23 -5.67
CA LYS A 193 -9.10 13.81 -4.82
C LYS A 193 -8.83 15.28 -4.49
N PHE A 194 -7.84 15.56 -3.64
CA PHE A 194 -7.51 16.92 -3.20
C PHE A 194 -5.99 17.06 -3.18
N GLU A 195 -5.40 16.94 -4.36
CA GLU A 195 -3.95 16.91 -4.51
C GLU A 195 -3.37 18.31 -4.72
N ASP A 196 -2.07 18.41 -4.47
CA ASP A 196 -1.24 19.55 -4.87
C ASP A 196 -1.34 19.73 -6.41
N PRO A 197 -1.92 20.84 -6.91
CA PRO A 197 -2.16 21.02 -8.34
C PRO A 197 -0.90 20.92 -9.20
N GLU A 198 0.26 21.32 -8.67
CA GLU A 198 1.52 21.24 -9.41
C GLU A 198 2.01 19.78 -9.53
N VAL A 199 1.81 18.97 -8.49
CA VAL A 199 2.14 17.52 -8.54
C VAL A 199 1.23 16.80 -9.53
N LEU A 200 -0.08 17.11 -9.52
CA LEU A 200 -1.03 16.54 -10.47
C LEU A 200 -0.68 16.94 -11.91
N LYS A 201 -0.39 18.23 -12.16
CA LYS A 201 0.02 18.75 -13.46
C LYS A 201 1.29 18.07 -13.96
N GLN A 202 2.31 17.96 -13.10
CA GLN A 202 3.57 17.29 -13.44
C GLN A 202 3.33 15.82 -13.81
N THR A 203 2.48 15.11 -13.06
CA THR A 203 2.13 13.71 -13.33
C THR A 203 1.44 13.56 -14.68
N ILE A 204 0.44 14.41 -14.98
CA ILE A 204 -0.25 14.44 -16.28
C ILE A 204 0.75 14.73 -17.40
N GLN A 205 1.61 15.73 -17.23
CA GLN A 205 2.60 16.12 -18.24
C GLN A 205 3.58 14.98 -18.55
N ILE A 206 4.13 14.32 -17.53
CA ILE A 206 5.07 13.20 -17.70
C ILE A 206 4.39 12.04 -18.44
N ALA A 207 3.17 11.69 -18.05
CA ALA A 207 2.42 10.62 -18.69
C ALA A 207 2.14 10.95 -20.16
N ALA A 208 1.65 12.15 -20.42
CA ALA A 208 1.24 12.60 -21.75
C ALA A 208 2.41 12.85 -22.73
N GLN A 209 3.62 13.06 -22.23
CA GLN A 209 4.83 13.18 -23.04
C GLN A 209 5.48 11.82 -23.34
N HIS A 210 5.03 10.73 -22.72
CA HIS A 210 5.63 9.42 -22.91
C HIS A 210 5.27 8.82 -24.29
N PRO A 211 6.23 8.33 -25.10
CA PRO A 211 5.97 7.91 -26.48
C PRO A 211 4.99 6.74 -26.68
N SER A 212 4.75 5.93 -25.65
CA SER A 212 3.78 4.82 -25.69
C SER A 212 2.36 5.24 -25.27
N VAL A 213 2.20 6.43 -24.71
CA VAL A 213 0.92 6.90 -24.19
C VAL A 213 0.18 7.66 -25.29
N VAL A 214 -1.04 7.25 -25.58
CA VAL A 214 -1.91 7.92 -26.57
C VAL A 214 -3.04 8.71 -25.91
N ARG A 215 -3.30 8.43 -24.63
CA ARG A 215 -4.41 9.02 -23.87
C ARG A 215 -4.09 9.07 -22.38
N VAL A 216 -4.46 10.16 -21.72
CA VAL A 216 -4.44 10.31 -20.27
C VAL A 216 -5.85 10.55 -19.77
N VAL A 217 -6.24 9.88 -18.68
CA VAL A 217 -7.56 10.04 -18.06
C VAL A 217 -7.35 10.39 -16.57
N ALA A 218 -7.56 11.66 -16.23
CA ALA A 218 -7.56 12.10 -14.84
C ALA A 218 -8.97 11.92 -14.26
N VAL A 219 -9.11 11.11 -13.21
CA VAL A 219 -10.40 10.78 -12.60
C VAL A 219 -10.52 11.41 -11.22
N GLY A 220 -11.34 12.46 -11.11
CA GLY A 220 -11.56 13.17 -9.85
C GLY A 220 -12.65 12.55 -8.99
N PHE A 221 -12.54 12.70 -7.67
CA PHE A 221 -13.50 12.15 -6.72
C PHE A 221 -14.94 12.69 -6.85
N SER A 222 -15.09 13.95 -7.28
CA SER A 222 -16.37 14.59 -7.59
C SER A 222 -16.18 15.73 -8.58
N GLU A 223 -17.28 16.28 -9.11
CA GLU A 223 -17.25 17.47 -9.96
C GLU A 223 -16.48 18.64 -9.31
N ASP A 224 -16.66 18.85 -8.01
CA ASP A 224 -15.99 19.90 -7.24
C ASP A 224 -14.45 19.73 -7.18
N THR A 225 -13.96 18.51 -7.42
CA THR A 225 -12.51 18.23 -7.43
C THR A 225 -11.84 18.52 -8.77
N LEU A 226 -12.60 18.69 -9.87
CA LEU A 226 -12.01 18.71 -11.22
C LEU A 226 -11.27 20.01 -11.57
N GLY A 227 -11.54 21.12 -10.87
CA GLY A 227 -11.01 22.45 -11.18
C GLY A 227 -9.48 22.50 -11.34
N PRO A 228 -8.68 21.98 -10.38
CA PRO A 228 -7.24 21.87 -10.51
C PRO A 228 -6.77 21.08 -11.74
N ALA A 229 -7.41 19.95 -12.05
CA ALA A 229 -7.06 19.11 -13.20
C ALA A 229 -7.36 19.82 -14.53
N HIS A 230 -8.55 20.44 -14.66
CA HIS A 230 -8.87 21.25 -15.85
C HIS A 230 -7.88 22.39 -16.06
N THR A 231 -7.49 23.06 -14.97
CA THR A 231 -6.47 24.12 -15.01
C THR A 231 -5.13 23.59 -15.49
N ALA A 232 -4.68 22.45 -14.96
CA ALA A 232 -3.45 21.79 -15.38
C ALA A 232 -3.48 21.43 -16.87
N VAL A 233 -4.57 20.82 -17.35
CA VAL A 233 -4.73 20.45 -18.76
C VAL A 233 -4.74 21.68 -19.68
N ALA A 234 -5.44 22.75 -19.30
CA ALA A 234 -5.46 23.99 -20.09
C ALA A 234 -4.05 24.57 -20.30
N GLN A 235 -3.22 24.54 -19.26
CA GLN A 235 -1.83 25.01 -19.32
C GLN A 235 -0.92 24.13 -20.21
N LEU A 236 -1.26 22.85 -20.36
CA LEU A 236 -0.49 21.89 -21.12
C LEU A 236 -0.94 21.75 -22.59
N SER A 237 -2.10 22.29 -22.95
CA SER A 237 -2.74 22.11 -24.27
C SER A 237 -1.86 22.41 -25.49
N ASN A 238 -0.96 23.39 -25.40
CA ASN A 238 -0.05 23.76 -26.49
C ASN A 238 1.22 22.89 -26.57
N GLN A 239 1.46 22.02 -25.58
CA GLN A 239 2.70 21.25 -25.43
C GLN A 239 2.49 19.75 -25.68
N ILE A 240 1.24 19.31 -25.76
CA ILE A 240 0.86 17.89 -25.70
C ILE A 240 -0.05 17.56 -26.88
N GLN A 241 0.24 16.43 -27.52
CA GLN A 241 -0.51 15.95 -28.69
C GLN A 241 -1.45 14.78 -28.36
N VAL A 242 -1.39 14.24 -27.14
CA VAL A 242 -2.26 13.14 -26.70
C VAL A 242 -3.57 13.68 -26.16
N GLN A 243 -4.63 12.88 -26.23
CA GLN A 243 -5.91 13.22 -25.62
C GLN A 243 -5.79 13.18 -24.09
N ILE A 244 -6.24 14.23 -23.41
CA ILE A 244 -6.34 14.27 -21.95
C ILE A 244 -7.79 14.49 -21.54
N ASP A 245 -8.39 13.49 -20.91
CA ASP A 245 -9.74 13.57 -20.37
C ASP A 245 -9.69 13.84 -18.86
N VAL A 246 -10.52 14.77 -18.40
CA VAL A 246 -10.74 15.05 -16.98
C VAL A 246 -12.19 14.73 -16.69
N ILE A 247 -12.45 13.72 -15.85
CA ILE A 247 -13.79 13.22 -15.58
C ILE A 247 -14.00 12.99 -14.09
N ALA A 248 -15.23 13.17 -13.61
CA ALA A 248 -15.60 12.74 -12.26
C ALA A 248 -15.78 11.21 -12.22
N GLN A 249 -15.46 10.61 -11.07
CA GLN A 249 -15.73 9.20 -10.83
C GLN A 249 -17.24 8.92 -10.87
N ARG A 250 -17.61 7.77 -11.43
CA ARG A 250 -18.96 7.21 -11.39
C ARG A 250 -19.08 6.18 -10.29
N ARG A 251 -20.29 5.99 -9.77
CA ARG A 251 -20.59 4.95 -8.79
C ARG A 251 -20.71 3.59 -9.47
N PHE A 252 -19.85 2.66 -9.09
CA PHE A 252 -19.91 1.26 -9.55
C PHE A 252 -20.17 0.31 -8.38
N GLY A 253 -19.40 0.44 -7.30
CA GLY A 253 -19.47 -0.50 -6.18
C GLY A 253 -20.60 -0.21 -5.19
N ASN A 254 -20.72 -1.07 -4.20
CA ASN A 254 -21.69 -0.94 -3.09
C ASN A 254 -21.02 -0.57 -1.75
N CYS A 255 -19.70 -0.39 -1.74
CA CYS A 255 -18.94 0.12 -0.61
C CYS A 255 -19.03 1.65 -0.53
N ARG A 256 -18.29 2.27 0.40
CA ARG A 256 -18.12 3.73 0.42
C ARG A 256 -17.53 4.21 -0.93
N GLY A 257 -17.94 5.39 -1.39
CA GLY A 257 -17.29 6.04 -2.55
C GLY A 257 -15.87 6.47 -2.24
N GLY A 258 -14.94 6.10 -3.12
CA GLY A 258 -13.51 6.34 -2.97
C GLY A 258 -12.72 5.87 -4.18
N LYS A 259 -11.46 5.48 -3.92
CA LYS A 259 -10.49 5.07 -4.94
C LYS A 259 -11.03 3.99 -5.88
N GLY A 260 -11.77 3.00 -5.37
CA GLY A 260 -12.33 1.94 -6.19
C GLY A 260 -13.24 2.42 -7.32
N ASP A 261 -14.13 3.37 -7.06
CA ASP A 261 -14.95 3.96 -8.13
C ASP A 261 -14.13 4.73 -9.16
N ALA A 262 -13.11 5.48 -8.72
CA ALA A 262 -12.24 6.22 -9.63
C ALA A 262 -11.49 5.25 -10.56
N MET A 263 -10.99 4.14 -10.01
CA MET A 263 -10.34 3.10 -10.81
C MET A 263 -11.35 2.41 -11.75
N LEU A 264 -12.54 2.04 -11.28
CA LEU A 264 -13.59 1.42 -12.11
C LEU A 264 -14.09 2.36 -13.22
N THR A 265 -14.11 3.67 -12.96
CA THR A 265 -14.42 4.68 -13.97
C THR A 265 -13.36 4.73 -15.05
N ALA A 266 -12.08 4.63 -14.68
CA ALA A 266 -10.98 4.54 -15.62
C ALA A 266 -11.01 3.24 -16.42
N PHE A 267 -11.32 2.10 -15.80
CA PHE A 267 -11.55 0.83 -16.51
C PHE A 267 -12.63 0.98 -17.58
N ASP A 268 -13.80 1.48 -17.23
CA ASP A 268 -14.91 1.65 -18.17
C ASP A 268 -14.55 2.63 -19.31
N SER A 269 -13.85 3.72 -18.99
CA SER A 269 -13.35 4.70 -19.96
C SER A 269 -12.33 4.11 -20.94
N PHE A 270 -11.42 3.26 -20.46
CA PHE A 270 -10.44 2.53 -21.27
C PHE A 270 -11.09 1.44 -22.13
N LEU A 271 -12.00 0.67 -21.55
CA LEU A 271 -12.65 -0.44 -22.25
C LEU A 271 -13.61 0.04 -23.34
N SER A 272 -14.18 1.24 -23.18
CA SER A 272 -15.03 1.89 -24.19
C SER A 272 -14.27 2.39 -25.42
N ASP A 273 -12.94 2.54 -25.33
CA ASP A 273 -12.08 2.91 -26.45
C ASP A 273 -11.48 1.63 -27.06
N PRO A 274 -11.92 1.15 -28.23
CA PRO A 274 -11.43 -0.09 -28.82
C PRO A 274 -9.99 0.02 -29.34
N SER A 275 -9.42 1.23 -29.46
CA SER A 275 -8.07 1.46 -29.97
C SER A 275 -6.98 1.33 -28.90
N ALA A 276 -7.34 1.50 -27.63
CA ALA A 276 -6.38 1.36 -26.54
C ALA A 276 -6.05 -0.12 -26.28
N GLU A 277 -4.80 -0.46 -25.99
CA GLU A 277 -4.37 -1.85 -25.76
C GLU A 277 -3.97 -2.10 -24.31
N ARG A 278 -3.53 -1.05 -23.60
CA ARG A 278 -2.97 -1.13 -22.25
C ARG A 278 -3.52 -0.02 -21.37
N LEU A 279 -3.73 -0.34 -20.10
CA LEU A 279 -4.22 0.58 -19.07
C LEU A 279 -3.21 0.67 -17.93
N HIS A 280 -2.74 1.88 -17.62
CA HIS A 280 -1.88 2.16 -16.48
C HIS A 280 -2.64 2.91 -15.40
N PHE A 281 -2.25 2.71 -14.15
CA PHE A 281 -2.69 3.50 -13.00
C PHE A 281 -1.48 4.05 -12.27
N TYR A 282 -1.55 5.32 -11.90
CA TYR A 282 -0.60 5.98 -11.00
C TYR A 282 -1.36 6.93 -10.08
N ASP A 283 -1.07 6.87 -8.77
CA ASP A 283 -1.67 7.82 -7.83
C ASP A 283 -1.20 9.27 -8.15
N ALA A 284 -2.09 10.23 -7.98
CA ALA A 284 -1.85 11.63 -8.32
C ALA A 284 -0.94 12.40 -7.34
N ASP A 285 -0.65 11.83 -6.17
CA ASP A 285 0.12 12.46 -5.09
C ASP A 285 1.62 12.06 -5.11
N ILE A 286 2.05 11.34 -6.14
CA ILE A 286 3.42 10.84 -6.27
C ILE A 286 4.36 11.96 -6.73
N ARG A 287 5.29 12.35 -5.86
CA ARG A 287 6.28 13.41 -6.16
C ARG A 287 7.50 12.93 -6.95
N THR A 288 7.70 11.62 -7.03
CA THR A 288 8.84 10.97 -7.70
C THR A 288 8.47 10.27 -9.01
N PHE A 289 7.28 10.56 -9.55
CA PHE A 289 6.82 9.96 -10.80
C PHE A 289 7.71 10.44 -11.96
N GLU A 290 8.13 9.50 -12.81
CA GLU A 290 8.98 9.76 -13.96
C GLU A 290 8.65 8.80 -15.11
N SER A 291 9.06 9.16 -16.32
CA SER A 291 8.74 8.41 -17.55
C SER A 291 9.23 6.96 -17.53
N SER A 292 10.30 6.68 -16.77
CA SER A 292 10.88 5.34 -16.63
C SER A 292 9.87 4.33 -16.06
N TRP A 293 8.91 4.76 -15.24
CA TRP A 293 7.88 3.90 -14.65
C TRP A 293 7.00 3.31 -15.75
N ILE A 294 6.55 4.16 -16.68
CA ILE A 294 5.77 3.71 -17.84
C ILE A 294 6.62 2.79 -18.70
N THR A 295 7.85 3.20 -19.06
CA THR A 295 8.75 2.38 -19.88
C THR A 295 8.98 0.98 -19.29
N LYS A 296 9.19 0.84 -17.97
CA LYS A 296 9.40 -0.46 -17.32
C LYS A 296 8.14 -1.33 -17.36
N ALA A 297 6.98 -0.74 -17.10
CA ALA A 297 5.71 -1.47 -17.18
C ALA A 297 5.43 -1.94 -18.63
N GLU A 298 5.60 -1.05 -19.62
CA GLU A 298 5.46 -1.39 -21.04
C GLU A 298 6.38 -2.54 -21.44
N THR A 299 7.64 -2.49 -20.99
CA THR A 299 8.63 -3.54 -21.26
C THR A 299 8.19 -4.90 -20.68
N ALA A 300 7.53 -4.91 -19.52
CA ALA A 300 6.97 -6.14 -18.98
C ALA A 300 5.76 -6.62 -19.80
N LEU A 301 4.84 -5.73 -20.17
CA LEU A 301 3.69 -6.10 -21.00
C LEU A 301 4.10 -6.59 -22.41
N ASP A 302 5.15 -6.01 -23.00
CA ASP A 302 5.76 -6.45 -24.26
C ASP A 302 6.32 -7.88 -24.19
N LYS A 303 6.75 -8.33 -22.99
CA LYS A 303 7.21 -9.70 -22.74
C LYS A 303 6.07 -10.71 -22.55
N GLY A 304 4.82 -10.27 -22.68
CA GLY A 304 3.62 -11.12 -22.58
C GLY A 304 3.09 -11.31 -21.16
N TRP A 305 3.51 -10.47 -20.20
CA TRP A 305 2.89 -10.43 -18.89
C TRP A 305 1.50 -9.76 -18.97
N ASP A 306 0.49 -10.35 -18.33
CA ASP A 306 -0.88 -9.79 -18.29
C ASP A 306 -0.90 -8.47 -17.48
N VAL A 307 -0.10 -8.43 -16.41
CA VAL A 307 -0.03 -7.34 -15.44
C VAL A 307 1.43 -6.98 -15.13
N ALA A 308 1.75 -5.70 -15.12
CA ALA A 308 3.00 -5.17 -14.57
C ALA A 308 2.68 -4.34 -13.31
N ARG A 309 3.15 -4.75 -12.13
CA ARG A 309 2.95 -4.00 -10.88
C ARG A 309 4.23 -3.30 -10.49
N HIS A 310 4.18 -2.02 -10.16
CA HIS A 310 5.34 -1.35 -9.58
C HIS A 310 5.46 -1.71 -8.11
N TYR A 311 6.69 -1.93 -7.66
CA TYR A 311 6.99 -2.01 -6.24
C TYR A 311 8.23 -1.18 -5.90
N PHE A 312 8.28 -0.75 -4.64
CA PHE A 312 9.23 0.24 -4.14
C PHE A 312 9.87 -0.25 -2.85
N ASP A 313 11.04 0.29 -2.51
CA ASP A 313 11.46 0.22 -1.12
C ASP A 313 10.50 1.00 -0.22
N ARG A 314 10.20 0.42 0.93
CA ARG A 314 9.37 1.02 1.96
C ARG A 314 10.19 1.12 3.23
N ALA A 315 9.96 2.19 4.00
CA ALA A 315 10.55 2.31 5.32
C ALA A 315 10.05 1.17 6.22
N SER A 316 10.84 0.77 7.22
CA SER A 316 10.49 -0.36 8.11
C SER A 316 9.23 -0.12 8.96
N THR A 317 8.75 1.12 9.02
CA THR A 317 7.53 1.56 9.73
C THR A 317 6.41 1.99 8.78
N ASP A 318 6.63 1.90 7.47
CA ASP A 318 5.64 2.19 6.42
C ASP A 318 4.90 0.90 6.00
N ALA A 319 3.86 1.01 5.18
CA ALA A 319 3.12 -0.12 4.61
C ALA A 319 2.54 -1.09 5.67
N GLN A 320 2.21 -0.58 6.86
CA GLN A 320 1.77 -1.42 7.98
C GLN A 320 0.40 -2.07 7.76
N ILE A 321 -0.44 -1.49 6.88
CA ILE A 321 -1.67 -2.16 6.39
C ILE A 321 -1.29 -3.29 5.42
N THR A 322 -0.39 -3.03 4.47
CA THR A 322 0.10 -4.04 3.52
C THR A 322 0.65 -5.27 4.24
N TRP A 323 1.53 -5.07 5.23
CA TRP A 323 2.13 -6.16 5.97
C TRP A 323 1.14 -6.83 6.92
N HIS A 324 0.60 -6.07 7.88
CA HIS A 324 -0.12 -6.67 9.00
C HIS A 324 -1.57 -7.04 8.67
N ILE A 325 -2.18 -6.45 7.63
CA ILE A 325 -3.56 -6.76 7.26
C ILE A 325 -3.56 -7.60 5.98
N THR A 326 -3.04 -7.06 4.88
CA THR A 326 -3.21 -7.69 3.56
C THR A 326 -2.35 -8.94 3.38
N LYS A 327 -1.02 -8.85 3.58
CA LYS A 327 -0.12 -10.00 3.40
C LYS A 327 -0.33 -11.07 4.47
N ASP A 328 -0.48 -10.68 5.74
CA ASP A 328 -0.84 -11.60 6.81
C ASP A 328 -2.21 -12.27 6.52
N GLY A 329 -3.21 -11.50 6.07
CA GLY A 329 -4.52 -12.04 5.67
C GLY A 329 -4.46 -12.99 4.48
N PHE A 330 -3.61 -12.71 3.49
CA PHE A 330 -3.36 -13.62 2.37
C PHE A 330 -2.70 -14.92 2.82
N ALA A 331 -1.71 -14.84 3.71
CA ALA A 331 -1.08 -16.03 4.29
C ALA A 331 -2.06 -16.87 5.10
N LEU A 332 -3.04 -16.24 5.75
CA LEU A 332 -4.08 -16.92 6.51
C LEU A 332 -5.16 -17.57 5.64
N LEU A 333 -5.60 -16.89 4.58
CA LEU A 333 -6.74 -17.32 3.77
C LEU A 333 -6.37 -18.18 2.57
N TRP A 334 -5.19 -17.93 1.98
CA TRP A 334 -4.72 -18.59 0.77
C TRP A 334 -3.23 -18.94 0.87
N PRO A 335 -2.82 -19.72 1.89
CA PRO A 335 -1.41 -19.97 2.20
C PRO A 335 -0.65 -20.55 1.00
N SER A 336 -1.25 -21.49 0.28
CA SER A 336 -0.61 -22.17 -0.86
C SER A 336 -0.62 -21.39 -2.17
N SER A 337 -1.20 -20.18 -2.21
CA SER A 337 -1.33 -19.35 -3.42
C SER A 337 -0.14 -18.39 -3.61
N LEU A 338 -0.13 -17.65 -4.73
CA LEU A 338 0.85 -16.57 -4.96
C LEU A 338 0.57 -15.31 -4.12
N LEU A 339 -0.61 -15.18 -3.50
CA LEU A 339 -1.01 -13.93 -2.85
C LEU A 339 -0.05 -13.45 -1.75
N PRO A 340 0.46 -14.30 -0.84
CA PRO A 340 1.44 -13.88 0.16
C PRO A 340 2.77 -13.40 -0.44
N ASP A 341 3.10 -13.84 -1.64
CA ASP A 341 4.37 -13.57 -2.32
C ASP A 341 4.38 -12.22 -3.08
N ILE A 342 3.20 -11.64 -3.37
CA ILE A 342 3.09 -10.30 -3.98
C ILE A 342 3.73 -9.26 -3.04
N GLN A 343 4.67 -8.46 -3.55
CA GLN A 343 5.44 -7.52 -2.73
C GLN A 343 4.56 -6.40 -2.18
N GLN A 344 3.73 -5.80 -3.03
CA GLN A 344 2.87 -4.67 -2.67
C GLN A 344 1.44 -4.85 -3.18
N PRO A 345 0.62 -5.70 -2.53
CA PRO A 345 -0.76 -5.99 -2.96
C PRO A 345 -1.72 -4.80 -2.85
N LEU A 346 -1.31 -3.73 -2.15
CA LEU A 346 -2.05 -2.46 -2.08
C LEU A 346 -1.46 -1.35 -2.97
N GLY A 347 -0.46 -1.67 -3.79
CA GLY A 347 0.11 -0.73 -4.76
C GLY A 347 -0.92 -0.39 -5.84
N GLY A 348 -1.24 0.89 -5.99
CA GLY A 348 -2.10 1.42 -7.06
C GLY A 348 -1.36 1.59 -8.38
N GLU A 349 -0.02 1.50 -8.36
CA GLU A 349 0.85 1.68 -9.51
C GLU A 349 0.98 0.38 -10.29
N LEU A 350 0.24 0.25 -11.39
CA LEU A 350 0.25 -0.95 -12.20
C LEU A 350 -0.16 -0.68 -13.64
N ALA A 351 0.17 -1.60 -14.53
CA ALA A 351 -0.26 -1.61 -15.92
C ALA A 351 -0.88 -2.97 -16.27
N LEU A 352 -1.88 -2.93 -17.14
CA LEU A 352 -2.69 -4.07 -17.53
C LEU A 352 -2.73 -4.15 -19.05
N THR A 353 -2.66 -5.36 -19.58
CA THR A 353 -3.20 -5.62 -20.93
C THR A 353 -4.71 -5.42 -20.95
N ARG A 354 -5.29 -5.14 -22.13
CA ARG A 354 -6.75 -5.10 -22.31
C ARG A 354 -7.43 -6.36 -21.78
N ARG A 355 -6.88 -7.55 -22.05
CA ARG A 355 -7.40 -8.84 -21.56
C ARG A 355 -7.49 -8.85 -20.02
N ALA A 356 -6.41 -8.46 -19.34
CA ALA A 356 -6.40 -8.40 -17.88
C ALA A 356 -7.42 -7.38 -17.36
N ALA A 357 -7.52 -6.21 -18.00
CA ALA A 357 -8.47 -5.19 -17.63
C ALA A 357 -9.94 -5.65 -17.78
N GLU A 358 -10.27 -6.33 -18.87
CA GLU A 358 -11.60 -6.92 -19.09
C GLU A 358 -11.94 -7.96 -18.02
N ARG A 359 -11.00 -8.85 -17.67
CA ARG A 359 -11.18 -9.86 -16.62
C ARG A 359 -11.46 -9.23 -15.26
N LEU A 360 -10.66 -8.22 -14.89
CA LEU A 360 -10.83 -7.52 -13.62
C LEU A 360 -12.13 -6.72 -13.59
N PHE A 361 -12.43 -5.95 -14.63
CA PHE A 361 -13.63 -5.12 -14.69
C PHE A 361 -14.93 -5.93 -14.75
N ASN A 362 -14.91 -7.14 -15.30
CA ASN A 362 -16.07 -8.03 -15.32
C ASN A 362 -16.24 -8.86 -14.05
N SER A 363 -15.24 -8.88 -13.15
CA SER A 363 -15.34 -9.59 -11.88
C SER A 363 -16.29 -8.88 -10.92
N PRO A 364 -17.37 -9.53 -10.43
CA PRO A 364 -18.27 -8.93 -9.45
C PRO A 364 -17.54 -8.52 -8.16
N ALA A 365 -16.52 -9.28 -7.76
CA ALA A 365 -15.70 -8.99 -6.59
C ALA A 365 -14.99 -7.64 -6.71
N VAL A 366 -14.34 -7.39 -7.85
CA VAL A 366 -13.67 -6.11 -8.14
C VAL A 366 -14.69 -4.99 -8.31
N ARG A 367 -15.75 -5.19 -9.10
CA ARG A 367 -16.79 -4.16 -9.34
C ARG A 367 -17.49 -3.70 -8.07
N SER A 368 -17.67 -4.59 -7.09
CA SER A 368 -18.34 -4.25 -5.84
C SER A 368 -17.51 -3.33 -4.93
N GLN A 369 -16.19 -3.28 -5.15
CA GLN A 369 -15.24 -2.66 -4.24
C GLN A 369 -14.95 -1.20 -4.61
N SER A 370 -15.84 -0.28 -4.24
CA SER A 370 -15.71 1.15 -4.56
C SER A 370 -14.78 1.96 -3.63
N ASP A 371 -14.26 1.34 -2.57
CA ASP A 371 -13.53 1.99 -1.48
C ASP A 371 -12.01 1.69 -1.53
N TRP A 372 -11.28 1.75 -0.41
CA TRP A 372 -9.84 1.42 -0.38
C TRP A 372 -9.52 -0.06 -0.61
N GLY A 373 -10.50 -0.95 -0.53
CA GLY A 373 -10.32 -2.39 -0.74
C GLY A 373 -10.05 -2.79 -2.20
N ILE A 374 -10.18 -1.86 -3.17
CA ILE A 374 -10.08 -2.16 -4.60
C ILE A 374 -8.77 -2.84 -4.98
N ASP A 375 -7.64 -2.38 -4.42
CA ASP A 375 -6.32 -2.94 -4.71
C ASP A 375 -6.21 -4.40 -4.20
N THR A 376 -6.85 -4.69 -3.05
CA THR A 376 -6.96 -6.06 -2.52
C THR A 376 -7.82 -6.94 -3.43
N ALA A 377 -9.00 -6.45 -3.84
CA ALA A 377 -9.92 -7.17 -4.72
C ALA A 377 -9.28 -7.50 -6.07
N MET A 378 -8.61 -6.53 -6.70
CA MET A 378 -7.87 -6.75 -7.93
C MET A 378 -6.77 -7.79 -7.75
N THR A 379 -5.97 -7.70 -6.69
CA THR A 379 -4.88 -8.65 -6.44
C THR A 379 -5.39 -10.08 -6.23
N VAL A 380 -6.46 -10.27 -5.46
CA VAL A 380 -7.10 -11.59 -5.27
C VAL A 380 -7.61 -12.14 -6.60
N VAL A 381 -8.31 -11.33 -7.40
CA VAL A 381 -8.87 -11.77 -8.68
C VAL A 381 -7.79 -12.03 -9.73
N MET A 382 -6.68 -11.28 -9.73
CA MET A 382 -5.51 -11.58 -10.57
C MET A 382 -5.00 -13.00 -10.31
N ALA A 383 -4.86 -13.39 -9.04
CA ALA A 383 -4.41 -14.72 -8.67
C ALA A 383 -5.46 -15.80 -8.98
N ALA A 384 -6.74 -15.54 -8.68
CA ALA A 384 -7.85 -16.46 -8.96
C ALA A 384 -7.99 -16.78 -10.46
N GLU A 385 -7.87 -15.75 -11.31
CA GLU A 385 -7.95 -15.86 -12.77
C GLU A 385 -6.63 -16.27 -13.43
N ARG A 386 -5.57 -16.56 -12.64
CA ARG A 386 -4.24 -16.95 -13.13
C ARG A 386 -3.64 -15.95 -14.14
N LEU A 387 -3.84 -14.66 -13.90
CA LEU A 387 -3.18 -13.62 -14.69
C LEU A 387 -1.68 -13.63 -14.38
N SER A 388 -0.84 -13.54 -15.42
CA SER A 388 0.61 -13.46 -15.21
C SER A 388 1.02 -12.07 -14.73
N VAL A 389 1.78 -12.02 -13.63
CA VAL A 389 2.19 -10.78 -12.95
C VAL A 389 3.70 -10.62 -12.95
N SER A 390 4.18 -9.50 -13.49
CA SER A 390 5.56 -9.04 -13.31
C SER A 390 5.59 -7.87 -12.32
N GLU A 391 6.28 -8.02 -11.20
CA GLU A 391 6.55 -6.94 -10.25
C GLU A 391 7.86 -6.24 -10.66
N VAL A 392 7.75 -5.02 -11.18
CA VAL A 392 8.86 -4.21 -11.66
C VAL A 392 9.33 -3.25 -10.56
N TYR A 393 10.62 -3.24 -10.32
CA TYR A 393 11.22 -2.47 -9.22
C TYR A 393 11.41 -1.01 -9.61
N VAL A 394 11.02 -0.06 -8.77
CA VAL A 394 11.27 1.35 -9.02
C VAL A 394 12.30 1.91 -8.02
N PRO A 395 13.55 2.15 -8.45
CA PRO A 395 14.65 2.51 -7.55
C PRO A 395 14.53 3.94 -6.99
N SER A 396 13.82 4.84 -7.68
CA SER A 396 13.58 6.19 -7.18
C SER A 396 12.63 6.22 -5.97
N GLY A 397 11.93 5.11 -5.72
CA GLY A 397 10.96 4.98 -4.65
C GLY A 397 9.68 5.77 -4.88
N LYS A 398 8.70 5.58 -3.99
CA LYS A 398 7.44 6.35 -3.96
C LYS A 398 7.50 7.35 -2.80
N LEU A 399 7.66 8.63 -3.11
CA LEU A 399 7.51 9.70 -2.12
C LEU A 399 6.12 10.31 -2.19
N HIS A 400 5.36 10.09 -1.12
CA HIS A 400 4.08 10.75 -0.83
C HIS A 400 4.16 11.44 0.54
N GLY A 401 3.13 12.21 0.88
CA GLY A 401 3.03 12.90 2.17
C GLY A 401 3.21 11.97 3.37
N LEU A 402 3.83 12.47 4.44
CA LEU A 402 3.92 11.72 5.70
C LEU A 402 2.55 11.60 6.35
N TYR A 403 2.27 10.44 6.93
CA TYR A 403 1.12 10.32 7.85
C TYR A 403 1.48 11.04 9.14
N GLY A 404 0.53 11.80 9.69
CA GLY A 404 0.65 12.37 11.02
C GLY A 404 0.63 11.24 12.03
N SER A 405 -0.55 10.73 12.35
CA SER A 405 -0.70 9.56 13.23
C SER A 405 -1.25 8.37 12.46
N LEU A 406 -1.24 7.17 13.06
CA LEU A 406 -1.92 6.02 12.46
C LEU A 406 -3.44 6.22 12.33
N ALA A 407 -4.04 7.24 12.96
CA ALA A 407 -5.46 7.56 12.78
C ALA A 407 -5.79 7.95 11.33
N ASP A 408 -4.83 8.55 10.61
CA ASP A 408 -4.99 8.94 9.20
C ASP A 408 -5.25 7.73 8.30
N LEU A 409 -4.82 6.56 8.75
CA LEU A 409 -4.96 5.28 8.06
C LEU A 409 -6.15 4.44 8.53
N ARG A 410 -6.97 4.93 9.47
CA ARG A 410 -8.07 4.16 10.09
C ARG A 410 -9.04 3.60 9.05
N THR A 411 -9.54 4.46 8.17
CA THR A 411 -10.53 4.07 7.15
C THR A 411 -9.96 3.00 6.22
N MET A 412 -8.74 3.23 5.70
CA MET A 412 -8.05 2.28 4.84
C MET A 412 -7.82 0.94 5.54
N ALA A 413 -7.35 0.94 6.79
CA ALA A 413 -7.12 -0.29 7.56
C ALA A 413 -8.41 -1.11 7.70
N THR A 414 -9.52 -0.46 8.06
CA THR A 414 -10.80 -1.16 8.25
C THR A 414 -11.41 -1.66 6.94
N GLU A 415 -11.26 -0.91 5.84
CA GLU A 415 -11.78 -1.27 4.52
C GLU A 415 -10.95 -2.40 3.89
N CYS A 416 -9.62 -2.39 4.05
CA CYS A 416 -8.76 -3.49 3.59
C CYS A 416 -9.04 -4.80 4.35
N LEU A 417 -9.32 -4.75 5.66
CA LEU A 417 -9.75 -5.93 6.42
C LEU A 417 -11.09 -6.46 5.89
N GLU A 418 -12.06 -5.57 5.67
CA GLU A 418 -13.37 -5.96 5.18
C GLU A 418 -13.30 -6.54 3.76
N ALA A 419 -12.44 -6.00 2.89
CA ALA A 419 -12.17 -6.57 1.58
C ALA A 419 -11.69 -8.03 1.71
N LEU A 420 -10.70 -8.31 2.55
CA LEU A 420 -10.24 -9.69 2.79
C LEU A 420 -11.38 -10.60 3.27
N ARG A 421 -12.20 -10.14 4.22
CA ARG A 421 -13.35 -10.91 4.72
C ARG A 421 -14.34 -11.26 3.61
N ARG A 422 -14.68 -10.32 2.73
CA ARG A 422 -15.61 -10.56 1.62
C ARG A 422 -15.02 -11.47 0.56
N LEU A 423 -13.73 -11.31 0.30
CA LEU A 423 -13.02 -12.04 -0.75
C LEU A 423 -12.66 -13.46 -0.32
N ARG A 424 -12.63 -13.80 0.97
CA ARG A 424 -12.18 -15.10 1.51
C ARG A 424 -12.82 -16.34 0.87
N ALA A 425 -14.04 -16.20 0.33
CA ALA A 425 -14.77 -17.29 -0.32
C ALA A 425 -14.32 -17.54 -1.77
N ILE A 426 -13.50 -16.65 -2.35
CA ILE A 426 -12.98 -16.81 -3.70
C ILE A 426 -11.94 -17.95 -3.69
N PRO A 427 -12.13 -19.00 -4.51
CA PRO A 427 -11.13 -20.03 -4.66
C PRO A 427 -9.92 -19.46 -5.41
N VAL A 428 -8.75 -19.51 -4.77
CA VAL A 428 -7.49 -19.10 -5.38
C VAL A 428 -6.62 -20.35 -5.57
N PRO A 429 -6.17 -20.66 -6.81
CA PRO A 429 -5.37 -21.83 -7.07
C PRO A 429 -3.99 -21.72 -6.39
N SER A 430 -3.39 -22.88 -6.12
CA SER A 430 -2.03 -22.95 -5.60
C SER A 430 -1.02 -22.25 -6.53
N ALA A 431 0.08 -21.80 -5.94
CA ALA A 431 1.05 -20.95 -6.60
C ALA A 431 1.63 -21.60 -7.85
N ASN A 432 1.57 -20.88 -8.97
CA ASN A 432 2.31 -21.21 -10.17
C ASN A 432 3.41 -20.16 -10.39
N LYS A 433 4.65 -20.50 -10.05
CA LYS A 433 5.81 -19.61 -10.16
C LYS A 433 6.07 -19.14 -11.60
N SER A 434 5.56 -19.82 -12.63
CA SER A 434 5.70 -19.33 -14.01
C SER A 434 4.82 -18.11 -14.32
N LEU A 435 3.81 -17.84 -13.47
CA LEU A 435 2.89 -16.71 -13.61
C LEU A 435 3.28 -15.52 -12.73
N HIS A 436 4.42 -15.59 -12.04
CA HIS A 436 4.87 -14.51 -11.17
C HIS A 436 6.37 -14.29 -11.30
N HIS A 437 6.74 -13.08 -11.69
CA HIS A 437 8.12 -12.64 -11.70
C HIS A 437 8.26 -11.41 -10.83
N VAL A 438 9.35 -11.35 -10.06
CA VAL A 438 9.71 -10.17 -9.26
C VAL A 438 11.10 -9.75 -9.70
N GLU A 439 11.23 -8.51 -10.16
CA GLU A 439 12.54 -7.91 -10.41
C GLU A 439 13.36 -7.93 -9.11
N THR A 440 14.68 -8.04 -9.18
CA THR A 440 15.50 -7.98 -7.96
C THR A 440 15.65 -6.52 -7.52
N PRO A 441 15.32 -6.17 -6.27
CA PRO A 441 15.51 -4.81 -5.80
C PRO A 441 17.01 -4.48 -5.65
N GLY A 442 17.34 -3.20 -5.81
CA GLY A 442 18.65 -2.67 -5.42
C GLY A 442 18.74 -2.45 -3.90
N ASP A 443 19.82 -1.81 -3.46
CA ASP A 443 19.94 -1.38 -2.07
C ASP A 443 18.94 -0.24 -1.78
N PRO A 444 18.25 -0.27 -0.62
CA PRO A 444 17.28 0.74 -0.28
C PRO A 444 17.95 2.10 -0.08
N PRO A 445 17.43 3.18 -0.70
CA PRO A 445 17.96 4.52 -0.48
C PRO A 445 18.00 4.88 1.01
N LEU A 446 19.01 5.65 1.43
CA LEU A 446 19.14 6.06 2.84
C LEU A 446 17.89 6.82 3.31
N SER A 447 17.32 7.67 2.44
CA SER A 447 16.08 8.41 2.70
C SER A 447 14.88 7.51 3.01
N VAL A 448 14.85 6.28 2.50
CA VAL A 448 13.80 5.29 2.79
C VAL A 448 14.14 4.50 4.04
N SER A 449 15.37 3.98 4.14
CA SER A 449 15.78 3.11 5.23
C SER A 449 15.84 3.79 6.60
N THR A 450 15.99 5.13 6.64
CA THR A 450 15.96 5.93 7.87
C THR A 450 14.63 6.66 8.12
N LYS A 451 13.65 6.54 7.22
CA LYS A 451 12.35 7.21 7.37
C LYS A 451 11.54 6.56 8.49
N VAL A 452 10.86 7.41 9.25
CA VAL A 452 9.79 7.00 10.18
C VAL A 452 8.48 7.46 9.57
N ALA A 453 7.57 6.54 9.29
CA ALA A 453 6.40 6.82 8.46
C ALA A 453 5.21 7.43 9.20
N PHE A 454 5.24 7.45 10.54
CA PHE A 454 4.18 7.99 11.38
C PHE A 454 4.74 8.57 12.69
N ASP A 455 4.01 9.49 13.30
CA ASP A 455 4.30 10.02 14.63
C ASP A 455 3.85 9.05 15.72
N LEU A 456 4.82 8.47 16.42
CA LEU A 456 4.58 7.55 17.52
C LEU A 456 3.90 8.24 18.71
N GLU A 457 4.21 9.50 19.00
CA GLU A 457 3.65 10.23 20.15
C GLU A 457 2.15 10.47 19.95
N SER A 458 1.76 10.97 18.78
CA SER A 458 0.35 11.15 18.42
C SER A 458 -0.41 9.81 18.25
N THR A 459 0.29 8.70 18.07
CA THR A 459 -0.32 7.37 17.88
C THR A 459 -0.63 6.67 19.21
N LEU A 460 0.18 6.87 20.25
CA LEU A 460 0.00 6.18 21.54
C LEU A 460 -1.37 6.42 22.22
N PRO A 461 -1.94 7.66 22.23
CA PRO A 461 -3.26 7.92 22.80
C PRO A 461 -4.38 7.09 22.16
N LEU A 462 -4.24 6.68 20.89
CA LEU A 462 -5.23 5.88 20.17
C LEU A 462 -5.48 4.51 20.82
N LEU A 463 -4.59 4.02 21.68
CA LEU A 463 -4.79 2.76 22.41
C LEU A 463 -5.67 2.91 23.66
N VAL A 464 -5.76 4.11 24.23
CA VAL A 464 -6.38 4.32 25.56
C VAL A 464 -7.60 5.23 25.53
N GLU A 465 -7.71 6.13 24.56
CA GLU A 465 -8.78 7.12 24.51
C GLU A 465 -10.05 6.58 23.84
N GLY A 466 -11.21 7.00 24.33
CA GLY A 466 -12.50 6.81 23.65
C GLY A 466 -13.04 5.37 23.64
N TRP A 467 -12.67 4.52 24.61
CA TRP A 467 -13.25 3.18 24.74
C TRP A 467 -14.74 3.22 25.11
N THR A 468 -15.58 2.57 24.33
CA THR A 468 -17.02 2.39 24.64
C THR A 468 -17.28 1.10 25.41
N ASP A 469 -18.45 0.99 26.05
CA ASP A 469 -18.84 -0.24 26.75
C ASP A 469 -19.06 -1.41 25.78
N GLU A 470 -19.53 -1.10 24.56
CA GLU A 470 -19.66 -2.09 23.48
C GLU A 470 -18.27 -2.60 23.04
N GLU A 471 -17.28 -1.71 22.86
CA GLU A 471 -15.90 -2.12 22.54
C GLU A 471 -15.33 -3.03 23.64
N ARG A 472 -15.59 -2.73 24.92
CA ARG A 472 -15.17 -3.55 26.07
C ARG A 472 -15.87 -4.92 26.07
N ALA A 473 -17.16 -4.97 25.76
CA ALA A 473 -17.92 -6.22 25.66
C ALA A 473 -17.38 -7.08 24.50
N LEU A 474 -17.14 -6.49 23.33
CA LEU A 474 -16.54 -7.18 22.19
C LEU A 474 -15.12 -7.68 22.50
N ALA A 475 -14.30 -6.86 23.15
CA ALA A 475 -12.96 -7.27 23.59
C ALA A 475 -13.02 -8.47 24.54
N SER A 476 -14.01 -8.51 25.42
CA SER A 476 -14.22 -9.62 26.36
C SER A 476 -14.61 -10.92 25.65
N SER A 477 -15.23 -10.83 24.46
CA SER A 477 -15.61 -11.97 23.64
C SER A 477 -14.46 -12.59 22.83
N LEU A 478 -13.29 -11.93 22.78
CA LEU A 478 -12.11 -12.46 22.09
C LEU A 478 -11.56 -13.71 22.80
N PRO A 479 -10.76 -14.55 22.12
CA PRO A 479 -10.06 -15.67 22.75
C PRO A 479 -9.28 -15.24 24.01
N ASP A 480 -9.26 -16.07 25.05
CA ASP A 480 -8.81 -15.73 26.41
C ASP A 480 -7.51 -14.91 26.47
N ALA A 481 -6.49 -15.32 25.73
CA ALA A 481 -5.19 -14.63 25.70
C ALA A 481 -5.27 -13.18 25.20
N LEU A 482 -6.20 -12.91 24.28
CA LEU A 482 -6.46 -11.58 23.73
C LEU A 482 -7.43 -10.80 24.62
N SER A 483 -8.50 -11.44 25.10
CA SER A 483 -9.52 -10.81 25.95
C SER A 483 -8.89 -10.14 27.17
N GLN A 484 -8.03 -10.85 27.91
CA GLN A 484 -7.31 -10.28 29.07
C GLN A 484 -6.43 -9.09 28.68
N SER A 485 -5.78 -9.15 27.51
CA SER A 485 -4.86 -8.11 27.05
C SER A 485 -5.60 -6.84 26.61
N PHE A 486 -6.71 -6.97 25.90
CA PHE A 486 -7.58 -5.83 25.55
C PHE A 486 -8.32 -5.28 26.77
N HIS A 487 -8.68 -6.12 27.73
CA HIS A 487 -9.18 -5.65 29.03
C HIS A 487 -8.12 -4.79 29.74
N LEU A 488 -6.86 -5.23 29.79
CA LEU A 488 -5.78 -4.44 30.38
C LEU A 488 -5.60 -3.11 29.64
N MET A 489 -5.62 -3.13 28.30
CA MET A 489 -5.52 -1.91 27.48
C MET A 489 -6.66 -0.91 27.75
N SER A 490 -7.89 -1.39 27.90
CA SER A 490 -9.08 -0.54 28.14
C SER A 490 -9.19 -0.01 29.58
N HIS A 491 -8.44 -0.57 30.54
CA HIS A 491 -8.50 -0.23 31.97
C HIS A 491 -7.15 0.25 32.54
N SER A 492 -6.17 0.54 31.69
CA SER A 492 -4.79 0.85 32.09
C SER A 492 -4.59 2.23 32.75
N GLY A 493 -5.67 2.94 33.10
CA GLY A 493 -5.57 4.28 33.68
C GLY A 493 -4.89 5.31 32.76
N GLY A 494 -5.01 5.13 31.44
CA GLY A 494 -4.39 6.00 30.43
C GLY A 494 -3.00 5.54 29.97
N MET A 495 -2.48 4.40 30.47
CA MET A 495 -1.19 3.87 30.02
C MET A 495 -1.34 3.00 28.76
N PRO A 496 -0.71 3.35 27.62
CA PRO A 496 -0.80 2.54 26.42
C PRO A 496 -0.16 1.15 26.61
N VAL A 497 -0.84 0.09 26.16
CA VAL A 497 -0.40 -1.30 26.27
C VAL A 497 -0.41 -1.95 24.89
N TRP A 498 0.75 -2.40 24.40
CA TRP A 498 0.87 -3.03 23.08
C TRP A 498 1.76 -4.29 23.06
N ASN A 499 2.56 -4.52 24.11
CA ASN A 499 3.55 -5.61 24.16
C ASN A 499 2.94 -7.02 24.01
N PHE A 500 1.63 -7.16 24.26
CA PHE A 500 0.92 -8.42 24.05
C PHE A 500 0.72 -8.75 22.57
N MET A 501 0.74 -7.78 21.65
CA MET A 501 0.40 -7.99 20.24
C MET A 501 1.58 -8.56 19.42
N ARG A 502 2.15 -9.66 19.92
CA ARG A 502 3.18 -10.47 19.25
C ARG A 502 2.60 -11.20 18.04
N ASP A 503 3.46 -11.77 17.20
CA ASP A 503 3.05 -12.42 15.94
C ASP A 503 1.99 -13.50 16.18
N SER A 504 2.16 -14.34 17.21
CA SER A 504 1.18 -15.38 17.56
C SER A 504 -0.19 -14.83 17.96
N ASN A 505 -0.22 -13.77 18.77
CA ASN A 505 -1.47 -13.12 19.19
C ASN A 505 -2.12 -12.36 18.03
N TRP A 506 -1.32 -11.74 17.16
CA TRP A 506 -1.81 -11.13 15.94
C TRP A 506 -2.45 -12.15 15.00
N ARG A 507 -1.81 -13.33 14.81
CA ARG A 507 -2.39 -14.44 14.02
C ARG A 507 -3.77 -14.81 14.52
N VAL A 508 -3.88 -15.06 15.83
CA VAL A 508 -5.16 -15.45 16.46
C VAL A 508 -6.20 -14.35 16.30
N PHE A 509 -5.82 -13.09 16.52
CA PHE A 509 -6.74 -11.96 16.40
C PHE A 509 -7.22 -11.76 14.97
N LEU A 510 -6.30 -11.73 14.00
CA LEU A 510 -6.64 -11.57 12.59
C LEU A 510 -7.44 -12.75 12.05
N SER A 511 -7.05 -14.00 12.37
CA SER A 511 -7.81 -15.19 12.00
C SER A 511 -9.23 -15.18 12.59
N TYR A 512 -9.38 -14.80 13.86
CA TYR A 512 -10.71 -14.60 14.47
C TYR A 512 -11.54 -13.59 13.68
N LEU A 513 -10.94 -12.44 13.35
CA LEU A 513 -11.59 -11.39 12.57
C LEU A 513 -11.82 -11.74 11.10
N LEU A 514 -11.13 -12.71 10.50
CA LEU A 514 -11.32 -13.10 9.09
C LEU A 514 -12.30 -14.26 8.94
N THR A 515 -12.26 -15.23 9.85
CA THR A 515 -12.96 -16.51 9.71
C THR A 515 -14.27 -16.57 10.50
N LYS A 516 -14.39 -15.84 11.63
CA LYS A 516 -15.60 -15.87 12.43
C LYS A 516 -16.64 -14.89 11.88
N ASN A 517 -17.91 -15.30 11.89
CA ASN A 517 -19.04 -14.48 11.47
C ASN A 517 -19.40 -13.37 12.48
N HIS A 518 -18.60 -13.17 13.52
CA HIS A 518 -18.86 -12.16 14.56
C HIS A 518 -18.41 -10.75 14.19
N TYR A 519 -17.37 -10.58 13.36
CA TYR A 519 -16.96 -9.24 12.93
C TYR A 519 -17.97 -8.67 11.93
N GLU A 520 -18.55 -7.53 12.30
CA GLU A 520 -19.50 -6.77 11.49
C GLU A 520 -18.89 -5.42 11.13
N HIS A 521 -18.52 -5.24 9.86
CA HIS A 521 -17.89 -3.99 9.43
C HIS A 521 -18.82 -2.78 9.59
N SER A 522 -20.14 -2.94 9.57
CA SER A 522 -21.11 -1.85 9.82
C SER A 522 -21.11 -1.38 11.28
N ASN A 523 -20.69 -2.22 12.22
CA ASN A 523 -20.60 -1.89 13.64
C ASN A 523 -19.34 -1.06 13.94
N ALA A 524 -19.53 0.14 14.49
CA ALA A 524 -18.45 1.07 14.81
C ALA A 524 -17.49 0.53 15.89
N ALA A 525 -18.01 -0.19 16.89
CA ALA A 525 -17.21 -0.79 17.95
C ALA A 525 -16.28 -1.89 17.40
N TRP A 526 -16.74 -2.70 16.44
CA TRP A 526 -15.88 -3.67 15.75
C TRP A 526 -14.77 -3.01 14.96
N ARG A 527 -15.08 -1.97 14.16
CA ARG A 527 -14.07 -1.20 13.41
C ARG A 527 -13.02 -0.58 14.34
N SER A 528 -13.46 0.00 15.45
CA SER A 528 -12.60 0.63 16.45
C SER A 528 -11.72 -0.39 17.20
N LEU A 529 -12.30 -1.51 17.66
CA LEU A 529 -11.57 -2.59 18.34
C LEU A 529 -10.47 -3.19 17.43
N PHE A 530 -10.81 -3.48 16.17
CA PHE A 530 -9.82 -3.91 15.18
C PHE A 530 -8.71 -2.86 15.01
N PHE A 531 -9.08 -1.60 14.81
CA PHE A 531 -8.12 -0.53 14.62
C PHE A 531 -7.14 -0.41 15.80
N ARG A 532 -7.62 -0.50 17.05
CA ARG A 532 -6.73 -0.53 18.24
C ARG A 532 -5.80 -1.74 18.25
N GLY A 533 -6.31 -2.92 17.88
CA GLY A 533 -5.47 -4.11 17.75
C GLY A 533 -4.37 -3.95 16.71
N TRP A 534 -4.69 -3.37 15.54
CA TRP A 534 -3.71 -3.05 14.50
C TRP A 534 -2.71 -1.98 14.91
N VAL A 535 -3.13 -0.93 15.62
CA VAL A 535 -2.22 0.08 16.21
C VAL A 535 -1.26 -0.58 17.19
N ALA A 536 -1.76 -1.45 18.09
CA ALA A 536 -0.92 -2.19 19.03
C ALA A 536 0.09 -3.10 18.31
N ARG A 537 -0.34 -3.78 17.24
CA ARG A 537 0.54 -4.60 16.39
C ARG A 537 1.66 -3.76 15.76
N THR A 538 1.28 -2.62 15.17
CA THR A 538 2.22 -1.71 14.49
C THR A 538 3.25 -1.17 15.48
N ILE A 539 2.84 -0.68 16.66
CA ILE A 539 3.78 -0.21 17.69
C ILE A 539 4.66 -1.34 18.19
N ARG A 540 4.12 -2.55 18.36
CA ARG A 540 4.92 -3.73 18.75
C ARG A 540 6.00 -4.03 17.71
N HIS A 541 5.68 -4.05 16.42
CA HIS A 541 6.67 -4.21 15.34
C HIS A 541 7.72 -3.09 15.39
N THR A 542 7.29 -1.83 15.46
CA THR A 542 8.19 -0.68 15.52
C THR A 542 9.18 -0.80 16.67
N THR A 543 8.70 -1.07 17.89
CA THR A 543 9.53 -1.10 19.11
C THR A 543 10.40 -2.35 19.24
N SER A 544 10.08 -3.43 18.52
CA SER A 544 10.77 -4.73 18.68
C SER A 544 11.69 -5.06 17.53
N ASN A 545 11.33 -4.60 16.33
CA ASN A 545 11.99 -4.97 15.09
C ASN A 545 12.55 -3.71 14.40
N ALA A 546 11.73 -2.69 14.13
CA ALA A 546 12.17 -1.50 13.41
C ALA A 546 13.32 -0.75 14.12
N LEU A 547 13.28 -0.66 15.46
CA LEU A 547 14.37 -0.07 16.25
C LEU A 547 15.70 -0.83 16.15
N ARG A 548 15.71 -2.09 15.71
CA ARG A 548 16.93 -2.88 15.49
C ARG A 548 17.61 -2.58 14.15
N GLY A 549 16.97 -1.77 13.30
CA GLY A 549 17.47 -1.40 11.97
C GLY A 549 16.60 -1.94 10.84
N TYR A 550 16.83 -1.40 9.64
CA TYR A 550 16.02 -1.67 8.45
C TYR A 550 15.98 -3.16 8.07
N GLY A 551 17.15 -3.78 7.84
CA GLY A 551 17.25 -5.18 7.41
C GLY A 551 16.55 -6.17 8.35
N PRO A 552 16.87 -6.19 9.65
CA PRO A 552 16.18 -7.05 10.63
C PRO A 552 14.66 -6.83 10.68
N ALA A 553 14.20 -5.60 10.50
CA ALA A 553 12.77 -5.30 10.49
C ALA A 553 12.06 -5.86 9.26
N MET A 554 12.65 -5.69 8.07
CA MET A 554 12.10 -6.24 6.83
C MET A 554 12.12 -7.77 6.84
N ALA A 555 13.20 -8.38 7.34
CA ALA A 555 13.30 -9.83 7.52
C ALA A 555 12.21 -10.35 8.46
N SER A 556 12.00 -9.70 9.62
CA SER A 556 10.95 -10.09 10.57
C SER A 556 9.53 -10.04 9.98
N LEU A 557 9.25 -9.07 9.09
CA LEU A 557 7.96 -8.98 8.39
C LEU A 557 7.77 -10.15 7.43
N GLN A 558 8.80 -10.50 6.65
CA GLN A 558 8.78 -11.66 5.75
C GLN A 558 8.63 -12.99 6.51
N GLU A 559 9.41 -13.16 7.59
CA GLU A 559 9.33 -14.34 8.46
C GLU A 559 7.95 -14.50 9.11
N THR A 560 7.28 -13.40 9.46
CA THR A 560 5.90 -13.44 10.01
C THR A 560 4.92 -14.01 8.99
N VAL A 561 4.96 -13.51 7.75
CA VAL A 561 4.09 -13.98 6.65
C VAL A 561 4.36 -15.46 6.36
N GLU A 562 5.63 -15.87 6.30
CA GLU A 562 6.01 -17.28 6.10
C GLU A 562 5.51 -18.18 7.24
N ALA A 563 5.67 -17.74 8.49
CA ALA A 563 5.23 -18.49 9.65
C ALA A 563 3.70 -18.66 9.68
N PHE A 564 2.95 -17.66 9.23
CA PHE A 564 1.49 -17.77 9.11
C PHE A 564 1.11 -18.75 8.02
N ARG A 565 1.72 -18.63 6.83
CA ARG A 565 1.51 -19.55 5.71
C ARG A 565 1.74 -21.00 6.13
N LYS A 566 2.93 -21.30 6.65
CA LYS A 566 3.31 -22.65 7.07
C LYS A 566 2.34 -23.22 8.10
N LYS A 567 1.87 -22.40 9.04
CA LYS A 567 0.96 -22.87 10.08
C LYS A 567 -0.43 -23.21 9.55
N GLU A 568 -0.95 -22.48 8.57
CA GLU A 568 -2.24 -22.82 7.93
C GLU A 568 -2.12 -23.96 6.93
N GLU A 569 -0.93 -24.29 6.42
CA GLU A 569 -0.71 -25.51 5.62
C GLU A 569 -0.63 -26.76 6.50
N GLU A 570 -0.26 -26.60 7.77
CA GLU A 570 -0.18 -27.69 8.77
C GLU A 570 -1.51 -27.98 9.48
N GLU A 571 -2.39 -26.97 9.62
CA GLU A 571 -3.74 -27.05 10.23
C GLU A 571 -4.79 -27.53 9.20
#